data_AF-A0A945M9X7-F1
#
_entry.id   AF-A0A945M9X7-F1
#
_cell.length_a   1.000
_cell.length_b   1.000
_cell.length_c   1.000
_cell.angle_alpha   90.00
_cell.angle_beta   90.00
_cell.angle_gamma   90.00
#
_symmetry.space_group_name_H-M   'P 1'
#
loop_
_entity.id
_entity.type
_entity.pdbx_description
1 polymer ?
#
loop_
_entity_poly.entity_id
_entity_poly.type
_entity_poly.pdbx_seq_one_letter_code
_entity_poly.pdbx_strand_id
1 'polypeptide(L)'
;MATSLTDRQIADFRERGFLAPVRALSEAEAAAYRDRYDGFCARWPDHATKIKAKAHILCPWVAEIARHPGVLDAFEGLLGADIQCFNTGFRVKRPERPTHA
;
A
#
# COMPACT_ATOMS: atom_id res chain seq x y z
N MET A 1 20.65 7.48 -6.59
CA MET A 1 20.16 6.19 -6.06
C MET A 1 19.54 5.42 -7.21
N ALA A 2 19.66 4.10 -7.21
CA ALA A 2 19.06 3.25 -8.24
C ALA A 2 17.59 2.99 -7.88
N THR A 3 16.70 3.09 -8.85
CA THR A 3 15.29 2.69 -8.76
C THR A 3 15.07 1.54 -9.74
N SER A 4 14.14 0.63 -9.44
CA SER A 4 13.71 -0.41 -10.39
C SER A 4 12.87 0.14 -11.55
N LEU A 5 12.42 1.41 -11.47
CA LEU A 5 11.66 2.06 -12.53
C LEU A 5 12.56 2.45 -13.71
N THR A 6 12.11 2.15 -14.92
CA THR A 6 12.75 2.61 -16.16
C THR A 6 12.47 4.10 -16.41
N ASP A 7 13.36 4.76 -17.17
CA ASP A 7 13.16 6.15 -17.60
C ASP A 7 11.81 6.35 -18.30
N ARG A 8 11.36 5.35 -19.07
CA ARG A 8 10.05 5.40 -19.73
C ARG A 8 8.91 5.38 -18.73
N GLN A 9 8.97 4.56 -17.69
CA GLN A 9 7.95 4.52 -16.63
C GLN A 9 7.89 5.84 -15.83
N ILE A 10 9.04 6.46 -15.58
CA ILE A 10 9.13 7.77 -14.91
C ILE A 10 8.53 8.87 -15.81
N ALA A 11 8.86 8.89 -17.10
CA ALA A 11 8.28 9.83 -18.05
C ALA A 11 6.76 9.67 -18.17
N ASP A 12 6.29 8.44 -18.29
CA ASP A 12 4.88 8.06 -18.30
C ASP A 12 4.13 8.56 -17.06
N PHE A 13 4.72 8.42 -15.87
CA PHE A 13 4.14 8.92 -14.63
C PHE A 13 4.03 10.46 -14.65
N ARG A 14 5.07 11.16 -15.11
CA ARG A 14 5.09 12.63 -15.20
C ARG A 14 4.07 13.17 -16.19
N GLU A 15 3.84 12.47 -17.31
CA GLU A 15 2.88 12.89 -18.34
C GLU A 15 1.43 12.59 -17.93
N ARG A 16 1.17 11.39 -17.38
CA ARG A 16 -0.21 10.91 -17.14
C ARG A 16 -0.69 11.12 -15.71
N GLY A 17 0.21 11.41 -14.78
CA GLY A 17 -0.08 11.50 -13.34
C GLY A 17 -0.29 10.15 -12.65
N PHE A 18 -0.07 9.01 -13.34
CA PHE A 18 -0.14 7.68 -12.74
C PHE A 18 0.76 6.66 -13.46
N LEU A 19 1.15 5.61 -12.73
CA LEU A 19 1.92 4.48 -13.23
C LEU A 19 1.32 3.17 -12.72
N ALA A 20 0.96 2.27 -13.64
CA ALA A 20 0.50 0.92 -13.33
C ALA A 20 0.68 0.00 -14.55
N PRO A 21 0.89 -1.31 -14.35
CA PRO A 21 1.15 -1.97 -13.06
C PRO A 21 2.61 -1.82 -12.61
N VAL A 22 2.85 -1.87 -11.29
CA VAL A 22 4.19 -1.95 -10.67
C VAL A 22 4.16 -3.08 -9.64
N ARG A 23 5.09 -4.03 -9.75
CA ARG A 23 5.20 -5.16 -8.81
C ARG A 23 5.97 -4.72 -7.57
N ALA A 24 5.25 -4.33 -6.52
CA ALA A 24 5.85 -3.91 -5.25
C ALA A 24 5.98 -5.05 -4.21
N LEU A 25 5.12 -6.08 -4.31
CA LEU A 25 5.06 -7.24 -3.42
C LEU A 25 4.92 -8.52 -4.24
N SER A 26 5.56 -9.60 -3.80
CA SER A 26 5.28 -10.96 -4.27
C SER A 26 3.87 -11.40 -3.89
N GLU A 27 3.37 -12.44 -4.55
CA GLU A 27 2.05 -13.01 -4.24
C GLU A 27 1.99 -13.56 -2.81
N ALA A 28 3.06 -14.19 -2.34
CA ALA A 28 3.16 -14.72 -0.99
C ALA A 28 3.13 -13.60 0.07
N GLU A 29 3.86 -12.51 -0.13
CA GLU A 29 3.84 -11.35 0.78
C GLU A 29 2.45 -10.70 0.79
N ALA A 30 1.84 -10.53 -0.37
CA ALA A 30 0.50 -9.98 -0.48
C ALA A 30 -0.53 -10.85 0.25
N ALA A 31 -0.45 -12.18 0.13
CA ALA A 31 -1.28 -13.13 0.85
C ALA A 31 -1.04 -13.05 2.37
N ALA A 32 0.22 -12.99 2.82
CA ALA A 32 0.53 -12.89 4.25
C ALA A 32 0.00 -11.60 4.88
N TYR A 33 0.11 -10.45 4.20
CA TYR A 33 -0.49 -9.20 4.69
C TYR A 33 -2.02 -9.25 4.68
N ARG A 34 -2.61 -9.96 3.72
CA ARG A 34 -4.06 -10.19 3.69
C ARG A 34 -4.52 -11.03 4.88
N ASP A 35 -3.79 -12.09 5.23
CA ASP A 35 -4.11 -12.91 6.40
C ASP A 35 -4.02 -12.11 7.70
N ARG A 36 -3.03 -11.21 7.82
CA ARG A 36 -2.93 -10.27 8.95
C ARG A 36 -4.13 -9.32 9.03
N TYR A 37 -4.59 -8.82 7.89
CA TYR A 37 -5.80 -7.98 7.82
C TYR A 37 -7.05 -8.76 8.25
N ASP A 38 -7.25 -9.96 7.70
CA ASP A 38 -8.42 -10.79 8.01
C ASP A 38 -8.40 -11.25 9.48
N GLY A 39 -7.23 -11.62 10.00
CA GLY A 39 -7.03 -11.95 11.41
C GLY A 39 -7.30 -10.77 12.35
N PHE A 40 -6.91 -9.54 11.97
CA PHE A 40 -7.26 -8.35 12.73
C PHE A 40 -8.78 -8.14 12.77
N CYS A 41 -9.46 -8.25 11.63
CA CYS A 41 -10.92 -8.10 11.58
C CYS A 41 -11.65 -9.18 12.38
N ALA A 42 -11.15 -10.42 12.39
CA ALA A 42 -11.75 -11.51 13.17
C ALA A 42 -11.54 -11.33 14.68
N ARG A 43 -10.36 -10.86 15.09
CA ARG A 43 -10.02 -10.66 16.51
C ARG A 43 -10.69 -9.41 17.11
N TRP A 44 -10.89 -8.37 16.30
CA TRP A 44 -11.50 -7.11 16.74
C TRP A 44 -12.61 -6.64 15.78
N PRO A 45 -13.75 -7.33 15.73
CA PRO A 45 -14.83 -7.02 14.78
C PRO A 45 -15.37 -5.59 14.94
N ASP A 46 -15.52 -5.12 16.18
CA ASP A 46 -15.99 -3.76 16.50
C ASP A 46 -14.97 -2.65 16.18
N HIS A 47 -13.76 -3.03 15.76
CA HIS A 47 -12.68 -2.11 15.41
C HIS A 47 -12.24 -2.23 13.95
N ALA A 48 -12.94 -3.01 13.13
CA ALA A 48 -12.66 -3.14 11.71
C ALA A 48 -12.70 -1.78 10.97
N THR A 49 -13.42 -0.78 11.48
CA THR A 49 -13.40 0.58 10.91
C THR A 49 -12.12 1.34 11.22
N LYS A 50 -11.45 1.06 12.35
CA LYS A 50 -10.20 1.73 12.76
C LYS A 50 -9.03 1.44 11.82
N ILE A 51 -9.09 0.33 11.08
CA ILE A 51 -8.04 -0.01 10.12
C ILE A 51 -8.18 0.74 8.78
N LYS A 52 -9.30 1.45 8.54
CA LYS A 52 -9.57 2.12 7.26
C LYS A 52 -8.65 3.33 6.98
N ALA A 53 -8.11 3.95 8.02
CA ALA A 53 -7.25 5.13 7.91
C ALA A 53 -6.17 5.12 9.01
N LYS A 54 -4.96 5.57 8.65
CA LYS A 54 -3.79 5.67 9.55
C LYS A 54 -3.50 4.41 10.37
N ALA A 55 -3.84 3.24 9.84
CA ALA A 55 -3.68 1.97 10.54
C ALA A 55 -2.23 1.63 10.92
N HIS A 56 -1.24 2.21 10.22
CA HIS A 56 0.18 2.12 10.56
C HIS A 56 0.54 2.64 11.97
N ILE A 57 -0.33 3.44 12.60
CA ILE A 57 -0.16 3.88 13.99
C ILE A 57 -0.52 2.75 14.97
N LEU A 58 -1.51 1.93 14.63
CA LEU A 58 -2.03 0.87 15.51
C LEU A 58 -1.41 -0.51 15.21
N CYS A 59 -0.99 -0.71 13.96
CA CYS A 59 -0.61 -2.01 13.41
C CYS A 59 0.79 -1.90 12.78
N PRO A 60 1.84 -2.42 13.44
CA PRO A 60 3.21 -2.41 12.91
C PRO A 60 3.31 -3.03 11.52
N TRP A 61 2.55 -4.11 11.28
CA TRP A 61 2.50 -4.79 9.98
C TRP A 61 1.96 -3.92 8.83
N VAL A 62 1.18 -2.88 9.11
CA VAL A 62 0.75 -1.92 8.07
C VAL A 62 1.90 -0.97 7.74
N ALA A 63 2.67 -0.59 8.76
CA ALA A 63 3.84 0.25 8.60
C ALA A 63 4.99 -0.50 7.89
N GLU A 64 5.05 -1.82 8.00
CA GLU A 64 5.94 -2.70 7.21
C GLU A 64 5.62 -2.63 5.72
N ILE A 65 4.34 -2.66 5.31
CA ILE A 65 3.95 -2.53 3.90
C ILE A 65 4.45 -1.21 3.31
N ALA A 66 4.27 -0.10 4.05
CA ALA A 66 4.71 1.21 3.60
C ALA A 66 6.25 1.34 3.48
N ARG A 67 6.99 0.57 4.30
CA ARG A 67 8.46 0.52 4.28
C ARG A 67 9.03 -0.62 3.43
N HIS A 68 8.17 -1.36 2.74
CA HIS A 68 8.61 -2.49 1.94
C HIS A 68 9.58 -2.00 0.85
N PRO A 69 10.74 -2.65 0.63
CA PRO A 69 11.72 -2.19 -0.35
C PRO A 69 11.14 -2.01 -1.75
N GLY A 70 10.29 -2.93 -2.21
CA GLY A 70 9.62 -2.80 -3.52
C GLY A 70 8.59 -1.67 -3.60
N VAL A 71 8.11 -1.17 -2.46
CA VAL A 71 7.26 0.04 -2.40
C VAL A 71 8.14 1.29 -2.39
N LEU A 72 9.12 1.37 -1.48
CA LEU A 72 10.00 2.54 -1.36
C LEU A 72 10.83 2.77 -2.63
N ASP A 73 11.43 1.74 -3.21
CA ASP A 73 12.24 1.84 -4.43
C ASP A 73 11.49 2.51 -5.61
N ALA A 74 10.20 2.18 -5.76
CA ALA A 74 9.35 2.80 -6.78
C ALA A 74 9.04 4.27 -6.45
N PHE A 75 8.74 4.59 -5.19
CA PHE A 75 8.47 5.97 -4.78
C PHE A 75 9.72 6.84 -4.78
N GLU A 76 10.88 6.31 -4.40
CA GLU A 76 12.17 7.02 -4.41
C GLU A 76 12.55 7.42 -5.84
N GLY A 77 12.28 6.56 -6.82
CA GLY A 77 12.45 6.88 -8.24
C GLY A 77 11.58 8.04 -8.75
N LEU A 78 10.45 8.32 -8.08
CA LEU A 78 9.49 9.35 -8.48
C LEU A 78 9.61 10.63 -7.64
N LEU A 79 9.86 10.50 -6.34
CA LEU A 79 9.77 11.57 -5.33
C LEU A 79 11.11 11.96 -4.70
N GLY A 80 12.14 11.11 -4.82
CA GLY A 80 13.41 11.25 -4.10
C GLY A 80 13.44 10.46 -2.79
N ALA A 81 14.59 10.48 -2.10
CA ALA A 81 14.87 9.59 -0.97
C ALA A 81 14.14 9.97 0.34
N ASP A 82 13.83 11.25 0.55
CA ASP A 82 13.26 11.74 1.80
C ASP A 82 11.72 11.58 1.83
N ILE A 83 11.26 10.36 2.09
CA ILE A 83 9.83 10.00 2.04
C ILE A 83 9.26 9.80 3.45
N GLN A 84 8.14 10.46 3.73
CA GLN A 84 7.35 10.24 4.95
C GLN A 84 5.99 9.62 4.63
N CYS A 85 5.69 8.46 5.23
CA CYS A 85 4.35 7.88 5.21
C CYS A 85 3.44 8.63 6.21
N PHE A 86 2.69 9.62 5.73
CA PHE A 86 1.80 10.44 6.57
C PHE A 86 0.39 9.82 6.78
N ASN A 87 0.01 8.88 5.91
CA ASN A 87 -1.29 8.23 5.95
C ASN A 87 -1.23 6.83 5.29
N THR A 88 -2.09 5.93 5.74
CA THR A 88 -2.37 4.64 5.10
C THR A 88 -3.88 4.41 5.08
N GLY A 89 -4.39 3.68 4.09
CA GLY A 89 -5.80 3.32 4.08
C GLY A 89 -6.08 2.09 3.24
N PHE A 90 -6.78 1.12 3.82
CA PHE A 90 -7.26 -0.05 3.09
C PHE A 90 -8.52 0.31 2.31
N ARG A 91 -8.53 -0.02 1.01
CA ARG A 91 -9.68 0.11 0.11
C ARG A 91 -10.30 -1.27 -0.10
N VAL A 92 -11.19 -1.66 0.79
CA VAL A 92 -11.83 -2.99 0.77
C VAL A 92 -13.18 -2.92 0.07
N LYS A 93 -13.34 -3.67 -1.02
CA LYS A 93 -14.61 -3.87 -1.73
C LYS A 93 -15.04 -5.33 -1.58
N ARG A 94 -16.12 -5.57 -0.85
CA ARG A 94 -16.72 -6.91 -0.73
C ARG A 94 -17.64 -7.17 -1.93
N PRO A 95 -17.84 -8.43 -2.36
CA PRO A 95 -18.61 -8.77 -3.57
C PRO A 95 -20.03 -8.18 -3.60
N GLU A 96 -20.62 -7.91 -2.43
CA GLU A 96 -22.05 -7.59 -2.27
C GLU A 96 -22.33 -6.19 -1.69
N ARG A 97 -21.31 -5.31 -1.59
CA ARG A 97 -21.53 -3.95 -1.08
C ARG A 97 -21.34 -2.89 -2.17
N PRO A 98 -22.32 -1.98 -2.38
CA PRO A 98 -22.16 -0.87 -3.31
C PRO A 98 -20.99 0.04 -2.90
N THR A 99 -20.34 0.66 -3.90
CA THR A 99 -19.12 1.46 -3.76
C THR A 99 -19.32 2.75 -2.94
N HIS A 100 -20.56 3.19 -2.76
CA HIS A 100 -20.92 4.43 -2.06
C HIS A 100 -21.83 4.10 -0.88
N ALA A 101 -21.34 4.39 0.33
CA ALA A 101 -22.15 4.62 1.52
C ALA A 101 -21.65 5.92 2.15
#